data_AF-A0A3D5P2Z0-F1
#
_entry.id   AF-A0A3D5P2Z0-F1
#
_cell.length_a   1.000
_cell.length_b   1.000
_cell.length_c   1.000
_cell.angle_alpha   90.00
_cell.angle_beta   90.00
_cell.angle_gamma   90.00
#
_symmetry.space_group_name_H-M   'P 1'
#
loop_
_entity.id
_entity.type
_entity.pdbx_description
1 polymer ?
#
loop_
_entity_poly.entity_id
_entity_poly.type
_entity_poly.pdbx_seq_one_letter_code
_entity_poly.pdbx_strand_id
1 'polypeptide(L)'
;MSDYENGRRNVSDKEILAATPRNTSGKEAQVGVFVLVGVLTFIIVLFWMTDPATFRGRYMLVTEVTNAGGVRSGDPILMRGVNIGRVHGFEMVENSRVYITMEIEGEWDIPLGSSTKMGAAGLFGGRTLDIEQGMGPGTFTTYDTIPGESAMGAGLLSSVDEISGQASTVLDAISTMLSE
;
A
#
# COMPACT_ATOMS: atom_id res chain seq x y z
N MET A 1 36.53 -34.33 82.08
CA MET A 1 36.33 -34.87 80.73
C MET A 1 34.89 -34.54 80.37
N SER A 2 34.68 -33.87 79.23
CA SER A 2 33.53 -33.03 78.91
C SER A 2 32.16 -33.73 78.90
N ASP A 3 31.22 -33.22 79.71
CA ASP A 3 29.78 -33.45 79.57
C ASP A 3 29.26 -32.55 78.43
N TYR A 4 29.16 -33.11 77.22
CA TYR A 4 28.40 -32.51 76.13
C TYR A 4 26.94 -33.01 76.21
N GLU A 5 26.15 -32.45 77.13
CA GLU A 5 24.69 -32.54 77.04
C GLU A 5 24.23 -31.70 75.83
N ASN A 6 24.02 -32.39 74.72
CA ASN A 6 23.45 -31.84 73.50
C ASN A 6 21.96 -31.54 73.71
N GLY A 7 21.68 -30.39 74.32
CA GLY A 7 20.33 -29.83 74.50
C GLY A 7 19.75 -29.39 73.17
N ARG A 8 19.13 -30.32 72.43
CA ARG A 8 18.25 -29.97 71.30
C ARG A 8 17.12 -29.10 71.83
N ARG A 9 17.15 -27.80 71.53
CA ARG A 9 16.05 -26.87 71.80
C ARG A 9 14.78 -27.41 71.11
N ASN A 10 13.78 -27.77 71.92
CA ASN A 10 12.44 -28.05 71.42
C ASN A 10 11.82 -26.72 71.02
N VAL A 11 11.99 -26.36 69.75
CA VAL A 11 11.42 -25.15 69.16
C VAL A 11 9.91 -25.23 69.34
N SER A 12 9.33 -24.26 70.06
CA SER A 12 7.90 -24.28 70.35
C SER A 12 7.12 -24.06 69.04
N ASP A 13 5.97 -24.70 68.87
CA ASP A 13 5.09 -24.50 67.71
C ASP A 13 4.80 -23.00 67.45
N LYS A 14 4.83 -22.18 68.51
CA LYS A 14 4.67 -20.72 68.42
C LYS A 14 5.87 -20.02 67.77
N GLU A 15 7.08 -20.51 67.99
CA GLU A 15 8.31 -20.01 67.34
C GLU A 15 8.37 -20.43 65.87
N ILE A 16 7.90 -21.64 65.55
CA ILE A 16 7.78 -22.13 64.16
C ILE A 16 6.73 -21.31 63.39
N LEU A 17 5.57 -21.05 64.01
CA LEU A 17 4.51 -20.24 63.40
C LEU A 17 4.93 -18.78 63.21
N ALA A 18 5.69 -18.21 64.16
CA ALA A 18 6.24 -16.86 64.06
C ALA A 18 7.33 -16.74 62.96
N ALA A 19 8.01 -17.83 62.63
CA ALA A 19 9.01 -17.88 61.56
C ALA A 19 8.41 -18.04 60.16
N THR A 20 7.11 -18.28 60.03
CA THR A 20 6.45 -18.34 58.71
C THR A 20 6.34 -16.92 58.15
N PRO A 21 7.01 -16.59 57.03
CA PRO A 21 6.89 -15.27 56.44
C PRO A 21 5.43 -15.03 56.03
N ARG A 22 4.82 -13.97 56.55
CA ARG A 22 3.49 -13.53 56.14
C ARG A 22 3.53 -13.23 54.64
N ASN A 23 2.84 -14.03 53.83
CA ASN A 23 2.73 -13.76 52.40
C ASN A 23 2.01 -12.40 52.20
N THR A 24 2.59 -11.55 51.38
CA THR A 24 2.07 -10.20 51.09
C THR A 24 1.36 -10.25 49.74
N SER A 25 0.29 -11.04 49.65
CA SER A 25 -0.45 -11.29 48.39
C SER A 25 -0.98 -10.03 47.68
N GLY A 26 -1.11 -8.90 48.40
CA GLY A 26 -1.57 -7.64 47.81
C GLY A 26 -0.58 -6.99 46.83
N LYS A 27 0.74 -7.15 47.05
CA LYS A 27 1.75 -6.53 46.17
C LYS A 27 1.83 -7.25 44.82
N GLU A 28 1.72 -8.57 44.82
CA GLU A 28 1.72 -9.40 43.62
C GLU A 28 0.51 -9.07 42.73
N ALA A 29 -0.68 -8.90 43.33
CA ALA A 29 -1.88 -8.49 42.61
C ALA A 29 -1.74 -7.07 42.00
N GLN A 30 -1.15 -6.13 42.74
CA GLN A 30 -0.92 -4.77 42.27
C GLN A 30 0.04 -4.71 41.07
N VAL A 31 1.10 -5.54 41.09
CA VAL A 31 2.02 -5.67 39.96
C VAL A 31 1.30 -6.26 38.75
N GLY A 32 0.45 -7.28 38.93
CA GLY A 32 -0.34 -7.86 37.85
C GLY A 32 -1.27 -6.84 37.18
N VAL A 33 -1.98 -6.03 37.97
CA VAL A 33 -2.85 -4.95 37.45
C VAL A 33 -2.03 -3.90 36.70
N PHE A 34 -0.87 -3.50 37.22
CA PHE A 34 0.01 -2.54 36.56
C PHE A 34 0.45 -3.04 35.18
N VAL A 35 0.86 -4.32 35.07
CA VAL A 35 1.25 -4.94 33.81
C VAL A 35 0.07 -4.98 32.83
N LEU A 36 -1.12 -5.38 33.29
CA LEU A 36 -2.34 -5.42 32.48
C LEU A 36 -2.69 -4.05 31.89
N VAL A 37 -2.65 -3.00 32.72
CA VAL A 37 -2.88 -1.62 32.27
C VAL A 37 -1.84 -1.21 31.23
N GLY A 38 -0.56 -1.50 31.48
CA GLY A 38 0.52 -1.20 30.53
C GLY A 38 0.33 -1.87 29.17
N VAL A 39 -0.02 -3.16 29.16
CA VAL A 39 -0.32 -3.90 27.92
C VAL A 39 -1.53 -3.30 27.21
N LEU A 40 -2.60 -2.99 27.93
CA LEU A 40 -3.82 -2.41 27.36
C LEU A 40 -3.53 -1.04 26.73
N THR A 41 -2.81 -0.17 27.44
CA THR A 41 -2.40 1.14 26.93
C THR A 41 -1.49 1.01 25.71
N PHE A 42 -0.55 0.06 25.72
CA PHE A 42 0.33 -0.20 24.58
C PHE A 42 -0.45 -0.62 23.33
N ILE A 43 -1.43 -1.52 23.48
CA ILE A 43 -2.32 -1.93 22.38
C ILE A 43 -3.10 -0.73 21.84
N ILE A 44 -3.67 0.11 22.72
CA ILE A 44 -4.42 1.31 22.30
C ILE A 44 -3.52 2.26 21.49
N VAL A 45 -2.29 2.53 21.96
CA VAL A 45 -1.33 3.39 21.25
C VAL A 45 -0.96 2.81 19.88
N LEU A 46 -0.77 1.48 19.77
CA LEU A 46 -0.52 0.81 18.49
C LEU A 46 -1.67 1.01 17.51
N PHE A 47 -2.92 0.84 17.95
CA PHE A 47 -4.08 1.10 17.11
C PHE A 47 -4.22 2.57 16.73
N TRP A 48 -3.80 3.50 17.59
CA TRP A 48 -3.88 4.93 17.31
C TRP A 48 -2.78 5.42 16.35
N MET A 49 -1.60 4.80 16.37
CA MET A 49 -0.54 5.03 15.38
C MET A 49 -0.80 4.34 14.02
N THR A 50 -1.70 3.35 13.98
CA THR A 50 -2.02 2.64 12.74
C THR A 50 -3.13 3.39 12.00
N ASP A 51 -2.82 3.92 10.82
CA ASP A 51 -3.79 4.64 9.99
C ASP A 51 -4.96 3.70 9.58
N PRO A 52 -6.24 4.10 9.79
CA PRO A 52 -7.41 3.37 9.29
C PRO A 52 -7.35 3.05 7.79
N ALA A 53 -6.62 3.83 6.98
CA ALA A 53 -6.40 3.53 5.57
C ALA A 53 -5.71 2.17 5.34
N THR A 54 -4.87 1.72 6.29
CA THR A 54 -4.24 0.38 6.25
C THR A 54 -5.27 -0.75 6.31
N PHE A 55 -6.45 -0.50 6.92
CA PHE A 55 -7.53 -1.48 7.02
C PHE A 55 -8.41 -1.58 5.77
N ARG A 56 -8.37 -0.60 4.86
CA ARG A 56 -9.10 -0.67 3.57
C ARG A 56 -8.49 -1.67 2.59
N GLY A 57 -7.39 -2.32 2.99
CA GLY A 57 -6.71 -3.32 2.19
C GLY A 57 -5.98 -2.69 1.01
N ARG A 58 -5.29 -3.53 0.25
CA ARG A 58 -4.69 -3.17 -1.04
C ARG A 58 -5.24 -4.13 -2.07
N TYR A 59 -5.42 -3.66 -3.29
CA TYR A 59 -5.82 -4.50 -4.40
C TYR A 59 -4.84 -4.36 -5.55
N MET A 60 -4.72 -5.43 -6.32
CA MET A 60 -3.82 -5.50 -7.45
C MET A 60 -4.59 -5.11 -8.71
N LEU A 61 -4.00 -4.31 -9.57
CA LEU A 61 -4.47 -4.06 -10.93
C LEU A 61 -3.35 -4.42 -11.90
N VAL A 62 -3.70 -4.75 -13.13
CA VAL A 62 -2.71 -5.05 -14.17
C VAL A 62 -2.81 -3.98 -15.24
N THR A 63 -1.68 -3.59 -15.82
CA THR A 63 -1.69 -2.80 -17.05
C THR A 63 -0.76 -3.41 -18.08
N GLU A 64 -1.13 -3.25 -19.33
CA GLU A 64 -0.42 -3.83 -20.47
C GLU A 64 0.21 -2.70 -21.28
N VAL A 65 1.52 -2.79 -21.47
CA VAL A 65 2.30 -1.82 -22.27
C VAL A 65 3.24 -2.54 -23.22
N THR A 66 3.62 -1.91 -24.33
CA THR A 66 4.60 -2.48 -25.27
C THR A 66 6.03 -2.18 -24.83
N ASN A 67 6.23 -1.14 -24.05
CA ASN A 67 7.53 -0.78 -23.48
C ASN A 67 7.30 -0.22 -22.08
N ALA A 68 8.00 -0.78 -21.08
CA ALA A 68 7.91 -0.40 -19.67
C ALA A 68 8.90 0.71 -19.25
N GLY A 69 9.68 1.26 -20.19
CA GLY A 69 10.44 2.50 -20.03
C GLY A 69 11.55 2.47 -18.98
N GLY A 70 11.84 1.31 -18.36
CA GLY A 70 12.74 1.19 -17.22
C GLY A 70 12.06 1.37 -15.86
N VAL A 71 10.74 1.15 -15.77
CA VAL A 71 9.99 1.07 -14.51
C VAL A 71 10.56 -0.02 -13.60
N ARG A 72 10.47 0.20 -12.29
CA ARG A 72 10.98 -0.69 -11.24
C ARG A 72 9.88 -1.02 -10.24
N SER A 73 10.01 -2.17 -9.57
CA SER A 73 9.17 -2.47 -8.41
C SER A 73 9.37 -1.38 -7.35
N GLY A 74 8.27 -0.88 -6.80
CA GLY A 74 8.25 0.24 -5.86
C GLY A 74 8.12 1.62 -6.51
N ASP A 75 8.21 1.75 -7.84
CA ASP A 75 7.96 3.02 -8.52
C ASP A 75 6.52 3.52 -8.19
N PRO A 76 6.34 4.83 -7.96
CA PRO A 76 5.06 5.37 -7.51
C PRO A 76 4.01 5.34 -8.61
N ILE A 77 2.79 5.01 -8.22
CA ILE A 77 1.60 5.12 -9.05
C ILE A 77 0.85 6.37 -8.64
N LEU A 78 0.63 7.24 -9.60
CA LEU A 78 -0.01 8.52 -9.42
C LEU A 78 -1.40 8.51 -10.04
N MET A 79 -2.32 9.27 -9.46
CA MET A 79 -3.56 9.66 -10.11
C MET A 79 -3.77 11.13 -9.82
N ARG A 80 -3.87 11.96 -10.86
CA ARG A 80 -3.97 13.42 -10.72
C ARG A 80 -2.83 14.02 -9.88
N GLY A 81 -1.62 13.43 -9.98
CA GLY A 81 -0.43 13.84 -9.22
C GLY A 81 -0.37 13.38 -7.76
N VAL A 82 -1.38 12.65 -7.26
CA VAL A 82 -1.37 12.08 -5.91
C VAL A 82 -0.86 10.64 -5.96
N ASN A 83 0.02 10.27 -5.04
CA ASN A 83 0.47 8.88 -4.91
C ASN A 83 -0.66 8.03 -4.31
N ILE A 84 -1.09 7.03 -5.06
CA ILE A 84 -2.20 6.13 -4.69
C ILE A 84 -1.76 4.66 -4.59
N GLY A 85 -0.48 4.38 -4.83
CA GLY A 85 -0.01 3.01 -4.96
C GLY A 85 1.43 2.89 -5.44
N ARG A 86 1.82 1.66 -5.76
CA ARG A 86 3.19 1.33 -6.20
C ARG A 86 3.18 0.17 -7.17
N VAL A 87 4.19 0.14 -8.05
CA VAL A 87 4.42 -1.02 -8.91
C VAL A 87 4.82 -2.22 -8.06
N HIS A 88 4.07 -3.32 -8.17
CA HIS A 88 4.35 -4.56 -7.47
C HIS A 88 5.38 -5.40 -8.22
N GLY A 89 5.12 -5.66 -9.50
CA GLY A 89 5.95 -6.54 -10.34
C GLY A 89 5.64 -6.42 -11.81
N PHE A 90 6.31 -7.23 -12.63
CA PHE A 90 6.15 -7.23 -14.08
C PHE A 90 6.41 -8.61 -14.67
N GLU A 91 5.74 -8.88 -15.79
CA GLU A 91 5.91 -10.09 -16.58
C GLU A 91 6.08 -9.71 -18.05
N MET A 92 7.12 -10.26 -18.69
CA MET A 92 7.38 -10.07 -20.11
C MET A 92 6.85 -11.27 -20.87
N VAL A 93 5.98 -11.03 -21.84
CA VAL A 93 5.33 -12.08 -22.63
C VAL A 93 5.90 -12.07 -24.04
N GLU A 94 5.90 -13.23 -24.70
CA GLU A 94 6.52 -13.46 -26.02
C GLU A 94 6.03 -12.51 -27.12
N ASN A 95 4.88 -11.86 -26.94
CA ASN A 95 4.32 -10.88 -27.88
C ASN A 95 4.90 -9.47 -27.79
N SER A 96 6.09 -9.29 -27.19
CA SER A 96 6.70 -7.97 -26.95
C SER A 96 5.80 -7.04 -26.13
N ARG A 97 5.00 -7.63 -25.22
CA ARG A 97 4.15 -6.90 -24.28
C ARG A 97 4.62 -7.18 -22.87
N VAL A 98 4.46 -6.18 -22.02
CA VAL A 98 4.83 -6.22 -20.62
C VAL A 98 3.58 -5.99 -19.81
N TYR A 99 3.22 -6.97 -18.99
CA TYR A 99 2.21 -6.81 -17.97
C TYR A 99 2.87 -6.25 -16.72
N ILE A 100 2.35 -5.14 -16.21
CA ILE A 100 2.81 -4.50 -14.98
C ILE A 100 1.72 -4.70 -13.94
N THR A 101 2.07 -5.37 -12.85
CA THR A 101 1.19 -5.52 -11.70
C THR A 101 1.36 -4.32 -10.78
N MET A 102 0.26 -3.67 -10.48
CA MET A 102 0.13 -2.44 -9.72
C MET A 102 -0.56 -2.75 -8.40
N GLU A 103 -0.02 -2.26 -7.28
CA GLU A 103 -0.67 -2.34 -5.98
C GLU A 103 -1.27 -0.98 -5.65
N ILE A 104 -2.61 -0.91 -5.58
CA ILE A 104 -3.36 0.31 -5.26
C ILE A 104 -3.86 0.23 -3.82
N GLU A 105 -3.80 1.36 -3.11
CA GLU A 105 -4.34 1.46 -1.77
C GLU A 105 -5.87 1.47 -1.83
N GLY A 106 -6.54 0.65 -1.00
CA GLY A 106 -8.00 0.47 -1.04
C GLY A 106 -8.83 1.68 -0.61
N GLU A 107 -8.19 2.80 -0.26
CA GLU A 107 -8.86 4.11 -0.16
C GLU A 107 -9.25 4.67 -1.53
N TRP A 108 -8.56 4.27 -2.60
CA TRP A 108 -8.74 4.81 -3.94
C TRP A 108 -9.44 3.82 -4.85
N ASP A 109 -10.63 4.18 -5.31
CA ASP A 109 -11.35 3.45 -6.33
C ASP A 109 -11.00 4.00 -7.72
N ILE A 110 -10.54 3.13 -8.63
CA ILE A 110 -10.26 3.50 -10.02
C ILE A 110 -11.50 3.26 -10.89
N PRO A 111 -12.11 4.30 -11.48
CA PRO A 111 -13.28 4.14 -12.34
C PRO A 111 -12.98 3.35 -13.61
N LEU A 112 -13.98 2.66 -14.13
CA LEU A 112 -13.88 2.02 -15.44
C LEU A 112 -13.62 3.04 -16.55
N GLY A 113 -12.93 2.60 -17.60
CA GLY A 113 -12.50 3.46 -18.71
C GLY A 113 -11.31 4.37 -18.37
N SER A 114 -10.69 4.19 -17.21
CA SER A 114 -9.37 4.81 -16.93
C SER A 114 -8.30 4.17 -17.81
N SER A 115 -7.23 4.91 -18.07
CA SER A 115 -6.03 4.43 -18.77
C SER A 115 -4.79 4.67 -17.90
N THR A 116 -3.73 3.93 -18.16
CA THR A 116 -2.43 4.20 -17.55
C THR A 116 -1.48 4.83 -18.55
N LYS A 117 -0.57 5.67 -18.06
CA LYS A 117 0.45 6.32 -18.85
C LYS A 117 1.75 6.34 -18.10
N MET A 118 2.83 5.98 -18.78
CA MET A 118 4.14 6.04 -18.15
C MET A 118 4.78 7.43 -18.26
N GLY A 119 5.19 7.96 -17.11
CA GLY A 119 5.87 9.23 -16.95
C GLY A 119 7.30 9.11 -16.43
N ALA A 120 7.97 10.25 -16.32
CA ALA A 120 9.25 10.36 -15.63
C ALA A 120 9.02 10.97 -14.24
N ALA A 121 9.63 10.38 -13.21
CA ALA A 121 9.50 10.85 -11.83
C ALA A 121 10.21 12.20 -11.58
N GLY A 122 11.18 12.57 -12.42
CA GLY A 122 11.92 13.83 -12.31
C GLY A 122 13.23 13.84 -13.12
N LEU A 123 14.06 14.86 -12.89
CA LEU A 123 15.31 15.09 -13.63
C LEU A 123 16.41 14.06 -13.31
N PHE A 124 16.37 13.46 -12.13
CA PHE A 124 17.40 12.55 -11.62
C PHE A 124 17.14 11.07 -11.95
N GLY A 125 16.14 10.80 -12.79
CA GLY A 125 15.71 9.46 -13.15
C GLY A 125 14.58 8.92 -12.27
N GLY A 126 14.14 7.70 -12.59
CA GLY A 126 12.93 7.10 -12.03
C GLY A 126 11.72 7.24 -12.96
N ARG A 127 10.82 6.27 -12.89
CA ARG A 127 9.57 6.27 -13.65
C ARG A 127 8.39 6.43 -12.71
N THR A 128 7.33 6.98 -13.25
CA THR A 128 6.02 7.05 -12.61
C THR A 128 5.02 6.37 -13.53
N LEU A 129 3.98 5.80 -12.95
CA LEU A 129 2.83 5.34 -13.68
C LEU A 129 1.65 6.21 -13.28
N ASP A 130 1.12 6.98 -14.22
CA ASP A 130 -0.01 7.89 -14.01
C ASP A 130 -1.28 7.19 -14.47
N ILE A 131 -2.33 7.26 -13.66
CA ILE A 131 -3.66 6.77 -14.00
C ILE A 131 -4.51 7.97 -14.40
N GLU A 132 -4.86 8.02 -15.68
CA GLU A 132 -5.80 9.00 -16.21
C GLU A 132 -7.23 8.48 -15.96
N GLN A 133 -7.95 9.20 -15.11
CA GLN A 133 -9.28 8.78 -14.66
C GLN A 133 -10.30 8.82 -15.80
N GLY A 134 -10.97 7.69 -16.03
CA GLY A 134 -12.08 7.57 -16.97
C GLY A 134 -13.44 7.97 -16.40
N MET A 135 -14.47 7.92 -17.27
CA MET A 135 -15.86 8.24 -16.93
C MET A 135 -16.80 7.02 -17.05
N GLY A 136 -16.27 5.80 -17.02
CA GLY A 136 -17.05 4.59 -17.14
C GLY A 136 -17.95 4.32 -15.92
N PRO A 137 -19.09 3.64 -16.10
CA PRO A 137 -19.98 3.31 -15.00
C PRO A 137 -19.41 2.15 -14.17
N GLY A 138 -18.83 2.46 -13.01
CA GLY A 138 -18.29 1.46 -12.07
C GLY A 138 -16.80 1.62 -11.81
N THR A 139 -16.22 0.64 -11.12
CA THR A 139 -14.80 0.63 -10.71
C THR A 139 -14.13 -0.68 -11.12
N PHE A 140 -12.82 -0.64 -11.34
CA PHE A 140 -12.03 -1.84 -11.56
C PHE A 140 -11.95 -2.66 -10.27
N THR A 141 -11.87 -3.98 -10.44
CA THR A 141 -11.72 -4.97 -9.37
C THR A 141 -10.33 -5.59 -9.38
N THR A 142 -9.99 -6.34 -8.33
CA THR A 142 -8.67 -6.96 -8.20
C THR A 142 -8.33 -7.84 -9.42
N TYR A 143 -7.15 -7.61 -9.99
CA TYR A 143 -6.58 -8.22 -11.20
C TYR A 143 -7.23 -7.82 -12.52
N ASP A 144 -8.12 -6.83 -12.53
CA ASP A 144 -8.57 -6.27 -13.80
C ASP A 144 -7.43 -5.57 -14.55
N THR A 145 -7.53 -5.58 -15.87
CA THR A 145 -6.54 -4.99 -16.77
C THR A 145 -6.97 -3.59 -17.22
N ILE A 146 -6.13 -2.61 -16.93
CA ILE A 146 -6.26 -1.23 -17.39
C ILE A 146 -5.43 -1.07 -18.67
N PRO A 147 -6.01 -0.53 -19.76
CA PRO A 147 -5.26 -0.20 -20.97
C PRO A 147 -4.11 0.76 -20.67
N GLY A 148 -2.90 0.44 -21.13
CA GLY A 148 -1.70 1.23 -20.87
C GLY A 148 -1.10 1.88 -22.11
N GLU A 149 -0.78 3.16 -21.99
CA GLU A 149 -0.02 3.91 -22.96
C GLU A 149 1.48 3.84 -22.63
N SER A 150 2.27 3.46 -23.65
CA SER A 150 3.71 3.31 -23.51
C SER A 150 4.44 4.66 -23.54
N ALA A 151 5.58 4.75 -22.84
CA ALA A 151 6.34 6.00 -22.63
C ALA A 151 6.90 6.70 -23.88
N MET A 152 6.64 6.23 -25.11
CA MET A 152 7.21 6.80 -26.32
C MET A 152 6.16 7.10 -27.39
N GLY A 153 6.11 8.36 -27.83
CA GLY A 153 5.68 8.78 -29.16
C GLY A 153 4.18 8.78 -29.48
N ALA A 154 3.35 8.02 -28.75
CA ALA A 154 1.93 7.88 -29.08
C ALA A 154 1.16 9.20 -29.01
N GLY A 155 1.41 10.03 -27.98
CA GLY A 155 0.67 11.28 -27.78
C GLY A 155 0.93 12.37 -28.82
N LEU A 156 2.13 12.40 -29.43
CA LEU A 156 2.45 13.37 -30.48
C LEU A 156 1.88 12.94 -31.83
N LEU A 157 1.92 11.64 -32.13
CA LEU A 157 1.36 11.08 -33.36
C LEU A 157 -0.17 11.16 -33.37
N SER A 158 -0.84 10.92 -32.24
CA SER A 158 -2.30 11.06 -32.13
C SER A 158 -2.77 12.51 -32.33
N SER A 159 -2.02 13.49 -31.79
CA SER A 159 -2.30 14.91 -31.99
C SER A 159 -2.17 15.33 -33.47
N VAL A 160 -1.23 14.74 -34.21
CA VAL A 160 -1.02 15.00 -35.64
C VAL A 160 -2.13 14.37 -36.47
N ASP A 161 -2.54 13.14 -36.16
CA ASP A 161 -3.66 12.48 -36.84
C ASP A 161 -4.97 13.27 -36.67
N GLU A 162 -5.24 13.78 -35.47
CA GLU A 162 -6.43 14.60 -35.20
C GLU A 162 -6.43 15.91 -36.00
N ILE A 163 -5.29 16.64 -36.02
CA ILE A 163 -5.13 17.86 -36.84
C ILE A 163 -5.30 17.56 -38.32
N SER A 164 -4.74 16.45 -38.81
CA SER A 164 -4.85 16.04 -40.22
C SER A 164 -6.30 15.74 -40.62
N GLY A 165 -7.06 15.09 -39.73
CA GLY A 165 -8.47 14.82 -39.91
C GLY A 165 -9.27 16.11 -39.99
N GLN A 166 -9.09 17.04 -39.04
CA GLN A 166 -9.75 18.34 -39.05
C GLN A 166 -9.39 19.17 -40.31
N ALA A 167 -8.14 19.11 -40.76
CA ALA A 167 -7.70 19.80 -41.97
C ALA A 167 -8.39 19.23 -43.23
N SER A 168 -8.54 17.91 -43.35
CA SER A 168 -9.26 17.29 -44.48
C SER A 168 -10.72 17.73 -44.55
N THR A 169 -11.42 17.79 -43.41
CA THR A 169 -12.81 18.24 -43.36
C THR A 169 -12.99 19.69 -43.81
N VAL A 170 -12.05 20.58 -43.43
CA VAL A 170 -12.08 21.98 -43.88
C VAL A 170 -11.81 22.08 -45.39
N LEU A 171 -10.85 21.30 -45.91
CA LEU A 171 -10.54 21.29 -47.34
C LEU A 171 -11.70 20.74 -48.17
N ASP A 172 -12.37 19.69 -47.71
CA ASP A 172 -13.56 19.13 -48.36
C ASP A 172 -14.73 20.13 -48.38
N ALA A 173 -14.91 20.88 -47.29
CA ALA A 173 -15.93 21.95 -47.23
C ALA A 173 -15.63 23.08 -48.23
N ILE A 174 -14.36 23.48 -48.35
CA ILE A 174 -13.93 24.51 -49.32
C ILE A 174 -14.12 24.01 -50.76
N SER A 175 -13.74 22.77 -51.07
CA SER A 175 -13.92 22.22 -52.43
C SER A 175 -15.38 22.10 -52.81
N THR A 176 -16.25 21.74 -51.87
CA THR A 176 -17.70 21.61 -52.10
C THR A 176 -18.31 22.97 -52.44
N MET A 177 -17.97 24.02 -51.68
CA MET A 177 -18.45 25.40 -51.90
C MET A 177 -17.95 26.03 -53.21
N LEU A 178 -16.80 25.59 -53.72
CA LEU A 178 -16.25 26.06 -55.00
C LEU A 178 -16.78 25.28 -56.21
N SER A 179 -17.49 24.17 -55.97
CA SER A 179 -18.05 23.29 -57.00
C SER A 179 -19.55 23.48 -57.24
N GLU A 180 -20.24 24.28 -56.41
CA GLU A 180 -21.57 24.86 -56.68
C GLU A 180 -21.45 26.22 -57.38
#